data_AF-A0A433P6Y9-F1
#
_entry.id   AF-A0A433P6Y9-F1
#
_cell.length_a   1.000
_cell.length_b   1.000
_cell.length_c   1.000
_cell.angle_alpha   90.00
_cell.angle_beta   90.00
_cell.angle_gamma   90.00
#
_symmetry.space_group_name_H-M   'P 1'
#
loop_
_entity.id
_entity.type
_entity.pdbx_description
1 polymer ?
#
loop_
_entity_poly.entity_id
_entity_poly.type
_entity_poly.pdbx_seq_one_letter_code
_entity_poly.pdbx_strand_id
1 'polypeptide(L)'
;MVSVKERKEDQSAIVECSAPILRSLMLTSISRPGIRLSQNAPDEKKVDPQWLLERTIENLCLLHLYSPQTLNTDNSPSEYAFQSEFATIMRNLVPLAYPLLPYKILVEVKEKDESGKRRQRLDILIRGTSLPSYGFELVVSANEKIFDEHCERAEKYGELHKCKMLMVNLCPKVWLHEYFGRRPYALTPVNVVVDPKEKQGIIKYAARNEPVSISGSDWDMLFTV
;
A
#
# COMPACT_ATOMS: atom_id res chain seq x y z
N MET A 1 -13.94 -5.70 -17.62
CA MET A 1 -14.59 -4.67 -18.47
C MET A 1 -13.76 -3.39 -18.38
N VAL A 2 -13.40 -2.81 -19.52
CA VAL A 2 -12.76 -1.50 -19.59
C VAL A 2 -13.77 -0.54 -20.20
N SER A 3 -14.11 0.55 -19.52
CA SER A 3 -14.90 1.64 -20.07
C SER A 3 -14.03 2.89 -20.14
N VAL A 4 -14.22 3.72 -21.17
CA VAL A 4 -13.53 5.01 -21.30
C VAL A 4 -14.61 6.08 -21.41
N LYS A 5 -14.60 7.04 -20.49
CA LYS A 5 -15.53 8.18 -20.45
C LYS A 5 -14.74 9.47 -20.60
N GLU A 6 -14.79 10.07 -21.78
CA GLU A 6 -14.15 11.35 -22.06
C GLU A 6 -14.87 12.49 -21.35
N ARG A 7 -14.11 13.36 -20.68
CA ARG A 7 -14.59 14.66 -20.18
C ARG A 7 -14.25 15.71 -21.23
N LYS A 8 -15.29 16.28 -21.83
CA LYS A 8 -15.16 17.25 -22.93
C LYS A 8 -14.54 18.58 -22.52
N GLU A 9 -14.47 18.87 -21.23
CA GLU A 9 -14.08 20.18 -20.69
C GLU A 9 -12.56 20.35 -20.57
N ASP A 10 -11.79 19.27 -20.42
CA ASP A 10 -10.34 19.31 -20.18
C ASP A 10 -9.53 18.30 -21.02
N GLN A 11 -10.16 17.66 -22.04
CA GLN A 11 -9.56 16.58 -22.83
C GLN A 11 -9.06 15.40 -21.97
N SER A 12 -9.58 15.21 -20.76
CA SER A 12 -9.27 14.06 -19.93
C SER A 12 -10.24 12.91 -20.21
N ALA A 13 -9.85 11.69 -19.87
CA ALA A 13 -10.73 10.52 -19.95
C ALA A 13 -10.64 9.69 -18.67
N ILE A 14 -11.80 9.24 -18.18
CA ILE A 14 -11.88 8.28 -17.08
C ILE A 14 -11.83 6.89 -17.67
N VAL A 15 -10.82 6.10 -17.31
CA VAL A 15 -10.75 4.69 -17.67
C VAL A 15 -11.20 3.83 -16.49
N GLU A 16 -12.36 3.19 -16.61
CA GLU A 16 -12.87 2.27 -15.59
C GLU A 16 -12.42 0.85 -15.94
N CYS A 17 -11.48 0.29 -15.17
CA CYS A 17 -10.98 -1.07 -15.38
C CYS A 17 -11.39 -2.00 -14.23
N SER A 18 -12.24 -2.98 -14.52
CA SER A 18 -12.65 -4.03 -13.56
C SER A 18 -11.73 -5.25 -13.54
N ALA A 19 -10.55 -5.16 -14.17
CA ALA A 19 -9.58 -6.25 -14.25
C ALA A 19 -8.26 -5.88 -13.55
N PRO A 20 -7.97 -6.43 -12.35
CA PRO A 20 -6.78 -6.09 -11.56
C PRO A 20 -5.44 -6.29 -12.28
N ILE A 21 -5.36 -7.28 -13.16
CA ILE A 21 -4.15 -7.56 -13.97
C ILE A 21 -3.95 -6.49 -15.06
N LEU A 22 -5.04 -6.10 -15.73
CA LEU A 22 -4.98 -5.05 -16.74
C LEU A 22 -4.68 -3.70 -16.10
N ARG A 23 -5.23 -3.42 -14.91
CA ARG A 23 -4.83 -2.28 -14.09
C ARG A 23 -3.34 -2.32 -13.75
N SER A 24 -2.80 -3.46 -13.33
CA SER A 24 -1.38 -3.62 -13.03
C SER A 24 -0.47 -3.38 -14.25
N LEU A 25 -0.89 -3.85 -15.43
CA LEU A 25 -0.23 -3.61 -16.72
C LEU A 25 -0.30 -2.13 -17.13
N MET A 26 -1.47 -1.50 -16.95
CA MET A 26 -1.70 -0.08 -17.18
C MET A 26 -0.81 0.79 -16.29
N LEU A 27 -0.66 0.43 -15.00
CA LEU A 27 0.28 1.06 -14.05
C LEU A 27 1.76 0.90 -14.46
N THR A 28 2.12 0.01 -15.39
CA THR A 28 3.49 -0.07 -15.94
C THR A 28 3.82 1.03 -16.94
N SER A 29 2.79 1.63 -17.55
CA SER A 29 2.91 2.61 -18.64
C SER A 29 2.49 4.02 -18.23
N ILE A 30 2.07 4.22 -16.98
CA ILE A 30 1.68 5.52 -16.45
C ILE A 30 2.92 6.36 -16.13
N SER A 31 2.84 7.67 -16.42
CA SER A 31 3.78 8.68 -15.96
C SER A 31 4.01 8.52 -14.46
N ARG A 32 5.21 8.05 -14.09
CA ARG A 32 5.52 7.69 -12.70
C ARG A 32 5.28 8.91 -11.81
N PRO A 33 4.58 8.80 -10.67
CA PRO A 33 4.57 9.88 -9.70
C PRO A 33 6.02 10.20 -9.36
N GLY A 34 6.36 11.49 -9.34
CA GLY A 34 7.68 11.93 -8.92
C GLY A 34 7.86 11.57 -7.46
N ILE A 35 8.58 10.48 -7.18
CA ILE A 35 8.88 10.05 -5.81
C ILE A 35 9.82 11.07 -5.19
N ARG A 36 9.39 11.68 -4.09
CA ARG A 36 10.21 12.55 -3.26
C ARG A 36 10.78 11.73 -2.11
N LEU A 37 12.10 11.74 -2.00
CA LEU A 37 12.81 11.17 -0.87
C LEU A 37 13.21 12.29 0.08
N SER A 38 12.48 12.47 1.18
CA SER A 38 12.91 13.38 2.25
C SER A 38 14.20 12.92 2.92
N GLN A 39 14.44 11.61 2.92
CA GLN A 39 15.60 10.95 3.51
C GLN A 39 16.03 9.79 2.62
N ASN A 40 17.32 9.50 2.57
CA ASN A 40 17.88 8.34 1.89
C ASN A 40 17.64 7.06 2.71
N ALA A 41 17.78 5.90 2.05
CA ALA A 41 17.76 4.62 2.73
C ALA A 41 18.88 4.55 3.79
N PRO A 42 18.63 4.01 5.00
CA PRO A 42 19.67 3.89 6.03
C PRO A 42 20.83 2.99 5.60
N ASP A 43 20.53 1.96 4.81
CA ASP A 43 21.50 1.03 4.23
C ASP A 43 21.05 0.59 2.83
N GLU A 44 21.71 1.08 1.79
CA GLU A 44 21.39 0.75 0.39
C GLU A 44 21.60 -0.74 0.04
N LYS A 45 22.31 -1.50 0.89
CA LYS A 45 22.57 -2.94 0.67
C LYS A 45 21.49 -3.83 1.28
N LYS A 46 20.58 -3.26 2.09
CA LYS A 46 19.53 -4.03 2.75
C LYS A 46 18.27 -3.19 2.91
N VAL A 47 17.18 -3.66 2.31
CA VAL A 47 15.86 -3.05 2.51
C VAL A 47 15.50 -3.03 3.99
N ASP A 48 15.25 -1.82 4.48
CA ASP A 48 14.55 -1.56 5.73
C ASP A 48 13.05 -1.41 5.44
N PRO A 49 12.20 -2.34 5.90
CA PRO A 49 10.77 -2.29 5.61
C PRO A 49 10.03 -1.16 6.35
N GLN A 50 10.54 -0.68 7.48
CA GLN A 50 9.92 0.45 8.21
C GLN A 50 10.20 1.75 7.47
N TRP A 51 11.47 2.00 7.13
CA TRP A 51 11.83 3.16 6.30
C TRP A 51 11.06 3.16 4.98
N LEU A 52 10.93 1.99 4.35
CA LEU A 52 10.21 1.84 3.09
C LEU A 52 8.72 2.16 3.25
N LEU A 53 8.10 1.71 4.35
CA LEU A 53 6.72 2.06 4.70
C LEU A 53 6.57 3.57 4.90
N GLU A 54 7.43 4.19 5.71
CA GLU A 54 7.38 5.63 6.00
C GLU A 54 7.49 6.48 4.73
N ARG A 55 8.46 6.17 3.87
CA ARG A 55 8.61 6.84 2.57
C ARG A 55 7.45 6.56 1.62
N THR A 56 6.80 5.40 1.74
CA THR A 56 5.59 5.09 0.95
C THR A 56 4.41 5.95 1.40
N ILE A 57 4.17 6.05 2.71
CA ILE A 57 3.11 6.89 3.28
C ILE A 57 3.33 8.37 2.95
N GLU A 58 4.58 8.85 3.04
CA GLU A 58 4.95 10.21 2.65
C GLU A 58 4.57 10.54 1.20
N ASN A 59 4.68 9.57 0.29
CA ASN A 59 4.43 9.77 -1.13
C ASN A 59 2.99 9.47 -1.57
N LEU A 60 2.06 9.22 -0.63
CA LEU A 60 0.65 8.96 -0.97
C LEU A 60 0.00 10.15 -1.68
N CYS A 61 -0.80 9.86 -2.71
CA CYS A 61 -1.68 10.84 -3.34
C CYS A 61 -3.00 10.93 -2.56
N LEU A 62 -3.12 11.97 -1.72
CA LEU A 62 -4.33 12.15 -0.89
C LEU A 62 -5.56 12.46 -1.72
N LEU A 63 -5.41 13.10 -2.88
CA LEU A 63 -6.52 13.30 -3.81
C LEU A 63 -7.11 11.96 -4.26
N HIS A 64 -6.28 10.97 -4.59
CA HIS A 64 -6.75 9.64 -4.96
C HIS A 64 -7.42 8.88 -3.82
N LEU A 65 -6.91 9.03 -2.60
CA LEU A 65 -7.47 8.33 -1.44
C LEU A 65 -8.79 8.94 -0.95
N TYR A 66 -8.97 10.26 -1.09
CA TYR A 66 -10.09 11.00 -0.49
C TYR A 66 -11.00 11.69 -1.53
N SER A 67 -10.89 11.34 -2.82
CA SER A 67 -11.83 11.83 -3.84
C SER A 67 -13.23 11.24 -3.63
N PRO A 68 -14.31 11.97 -3.96
CA PRO A 68 -15.67 11.44 -3.86
C PRO A 68 -15.90 10.09 -4.57
N GLN A 69 -15.11 9.79 -5.61
CA GLN A 69 -15.21 8.56 -6.39
C GLN A 69 -14.54 7.35 -5.72
N THR A 70 -13.64 7.59 -4.77
CA THR A 70 -12.85 6.55 -4.09
C THR A 70 -13.22 6.38 -2.62
N LEU A 71 -14.15 7.19 -2.12
CA LEU A 71 -14.72 7.04 -0.79
C LEU A 71 -15.82 5.96 -0.76
N ASN A 72 -15.86 5.21 0.33
CA ASN A 72 -16.96 4.32 0.67
C ASN A 72 -18.19 5.13 1.17
N THR A 73 -19.30 4.44 1.40
CA THR A 73 -20.54 5.06 1.90
C THR A 73 -20.41 5.71 3.28
N ASP A 74 -19.42 5.32 4.07
CA ASP A 74 -19.10 5.91 5.38
C ASP A 74 -18.07 7.05 5.28
N ASN A 75 -17.77 7.53 4.06
CA ASN A 75 -16.74 8.51 3.74
C ASN A 75 -15.31 8.09 4.11
N SER A 76 -15.05 6.80 4.36
CA SER A 76 -13.68 6.29 4.47
C SER A 76 -13.06 6.11 3.09
N PRO A 77 -11.72 6.20 2.96
CA PRO A 77 -11.03 5.74 1.76
C PRO A 77 -11.36 4.28 1.43
N SER A 78 -11.47 3.96 0.15
CA SER A 78 -11.55 2.57 -0.31
C SER A 78 -10.23 1.85 -0.07
N GLU A 79 -10.30 0.63 0.44
CA GLU A 79 -9.14 -0.26 0.58
C GLU A 79 -8.44 -0.49 -0.77
N TYR A 80 -9.19 -0.60 -1.86
CA TYR A 80 -8.63 -0.78 -3.21
C TYR A 80 -7.91 0.46 -3.75
N ALA A 81 -8.35 1.65 -3.34
CA ALA A 81 -7.64 2.90 -3.64
C ALA A 81 -6.32 2.93 -2.86
N PHE A 82 -6.36 2.62 -1.56
CA PHE A 82 -5.17 2.54 -0.71
C PHE A 82 -4.15 1.52 -1.22
N GLN A 83 -4.57 0.29 -1.50
CA GLN A 83 -3.72 -0.77 -2.05
C GLN A 83 -3.03 -0.35 -3.36
N SER A 84 -3.73 0.39 -4.22
CA SER A 84 -3.20 0.86 -5.49
C SER A 84 -2.11 1.89 -5.35
N GLU A 85 -2.38 2.94 -4.57
CA GLU A 85 -1.42 4.03 -4.34
C GLU A 85 -0.17 3.46 -3.70
N PHE A 86 -0.34 2.65 -2.66
CA PHE A 86 0.75 2.00 -1.96
C PHE A 86 1.61 1.15 -2.91
N ALA A 87 1.00 0.28 -3.71
CA ALA A 87 1.73 -0.55 -4.67
C ALA A 87 2.46 0.26 -5.75
N THR A 88 1.81 1.33 -6.24
CA THR A 88 2.38 2.21 -7.28
C THR A 88 3.61 2.93 -6.77
N ILE A 89 3.53 3.48 -5.55
CA ILE A 89 4.65 4.16 -4.91
C ILE A 89 5.79 3.18 -4.64
N MET A 90 5.50 2.04 -4.01
CA MET A 90 6.50 1.01 -3.70
C MET A 90 7.28 0.56 -4.93
N ARG A 91 6.57 0.37 -6.05
CA ARG A 91 7.19 -0.05 -7.31
C ARG A 91 8.18 0.98 -7.87
N ASN A 92 7.95 2.27 -7.62
CA ASN A 92 8.85 3.33 -8.05
C ASN A 92 9.95 3.62 -7.00
N LEU A 93 9.61 3.51 -5.73
CA LEU A 93 10.47 3.81 -4.59
C LEU A 93 11.59 2.78 -4.41
N VAL A 94 11.28 1.48 -4.47
CA VAL A 94 12.27 0.40 -4.27
C VAL A 94 13.44 0.48 -5.26
N PRO A 95 13.25 0.57 -6.60
CA PRO A 95 14.37 0.66 -7.53
C PRO A 95 15.11 2.00 -7.44
N LEU A 96 14.47 3.06 -6.95
CA LEU A 96 15.12 4.36 -6.71
C LEU A 96 16.04 4.30 -5.48
N ALA A 97 15.56 3.73 -4.38
CA ALA A 97 16.27 3.70 -3.10
C ALA A 97 17.29 2.55 -3.00
N TYR A 98 17.04 1.44 -3.68
CA TYR A 98 17.86 0.23 -3.64
C TYR A 98 18.22 -0.26 -5.05
N PRO A 99 18.88 0.57 -5.88
CA PRO A 99 19.09 0.28 -7.30
C PRO A 99 19.94 -0.97 -7.56
N LEU A 100 20.77 -1.38 -6.59
CA LEU A 100 21.65 -2.54 -6.69
C LEU A 100 21.01 -3.83 -6.17
N LEU A 101 19.82 -3.76 -5.55
CA LEU A 101 19.12 -4.93 -5.00
C LEU A 101 18.04 -5.39 -5.99
N PRO A 102 18.13 -6.59 -6.56
CA PRO A 102 17.19 -7.09 -7.58
C PRO A 102 15.85 -7.55 -6.98
N TYR A 103 15.18 -6.67 -6.25
CA TYR A 103 13.84 -6.91 -5.71
C TYR A 103 12.76 -6.85 -6.79
N LYS A 104 11.82 -7.78 -6.71
CA LYS A 104 10.54 -7.75 -7.44
C LYS A 104 9.44 -7.34 -6.47
N ILE A 105 8.61 -6.40 -6.91
CA ILE A 105 7.38 -6.00 -6.23
C ILE A 105 6.23 -6.72 -6.93
N LEU A 106 5.57 -7.62 -6.22
CA LEU A 106 4.45 -8.41 -6.71
C LEU A 106 3.18 -8.01 -5.98
N VAL A 107 2.08 -7.82 -6.70
CA VAL A 107 0.76 -7.50 -6.14
C VAL A 107 -0.17 -8.70 -6.25
N GLU A 108 -1.11 -8.82 -5.31
CA GLU A 108 -2.12 -9.90 -5.27
C GLU A 108 -1.49 -11.31 -5.37
N VAL A 109 -0.46 -11.56 -4.58
CA VAL A 109 0.36 -12.77 -4.69
C VAL A 109 -0.37 -13.96 -4.11
N LYS A 110 -0.49 -15.02 -4.92
CA LYS A 110 -1.07 -16.29 -4.50
C LYS A 110 -0.04 -17.40 -4.59
N GLU A 111 0.23 -18.05 -3.47
CA GLU A 111 1.01 -19.29 -3.38
C GLU A 111 0.07 -20.47 -3.10
N LYS A 112 0.55 -21.70 -3.34
CA LYS A 112 -0.18 -22.91 -2.97
C LYS A 112 0.04 -23.20 -1.51
N ASP A 113 -1.04 -23.39 -0.75
CA ASP A 113 -0.95 -23.95 0.59
C ASP A 113 -0.54 -25.43 0.58
N GLU A 114 -0.36 -26.03 1.75
CA GLU A 114 0.01 -27.44 1.91
C GLU A 114 -1.00 -28.41 1.25
N SER A 115 -2.25 -27.98 1.10
CA SER A 115 -3.30 -28.74 0.39
C SER A 115 -3.32 -28.50 -1.13
N GLY A 116 -2.37 -27.73 -1.65
CA GLY A 116 -2.25 -27.37 -3.06
C GLY A 116 -3.24 -26.28 -3.51
N LYS A 117 -4.03 -25.69 -2.60
CA LYS A 117 -5.01 -24.66 -2.92
C LYS A 117 -4.35 -23.30 -3.03
N ARG A 118 -4.74 -22.53 -4.05
CA ARG A 118 -4.19 -21.22 -4.39
C ARG A 118 -5.19 -20.09 -4.14
N ARG A 119 -5.86 -20.13 -2.98
CA ARG A 119 -6.98 -19.22 -2.66
C ARG A 119 -6.57 -18.00 -1.85
N GLN A 120 -5.49 -18.10 -1.09
CA GLN A 120 -5.01 -17.02 -0.23
C GLN A 120 -4.14 -16.04 -1.03
N ARG A 121 -4.35 -14.74 -0.77
CA ARG A 121 -3.76 -13.63 -1.51
C ARG A 121 -3.11 -12.69 -0.50
N LEU A 122 -1.81 -12.46 -0.66
CA LEU A 122 -1.08 -11.36 -0.04
C LEU A 122 -1.18 -10.13 -0.94
N ASP A 123 -1.47 -8.96 -0.37
CA ASP A 123 -1.63 -7.72 -1.16
C ASP A 123 -0.36 -7.32 -1.89
N ILE A 124 0.77 -7.23 -1.18
CA ILE A 124 2.06 -6.89 -1.77
C ILE A 124 3.15 -7.77 -1.18
N LEU A 125 3.99 -8.34 -2.06
CA LEU A 125 5.20 -9.07 -1.70
C LEU A 125 6.40 -8.43 -2.39
N ILE A 126 7.39 -8.04 -1.60
CA ILE A 126 8.73 -7.70 -2.08
C ILE A 126 9.61 -8.93 -1.88
N ARG A 127 10.22 -9.43 -2.97
CA ARG A 127 11.16 -10.54 -2.89
C ARG A 127 12.26 -10.43 -3.93
N GLY A 128 13.47 -10.81 -3.57
CA GLY A 128 14.61 -10.90 -4.48
C GLY A 128 15.27 -12.27 -4.41
N THR A 129 16.08 -12.61 -5.41
CA THR A 129 16.86 -13.85 -5.38
C THR A 129 17.87 -13.78 -4.23
N SER A 130 17.77 -14.69 -3.27
CA SER A 130 18.63 -14.75 -2.07
C SER A 130 18.56 -13.52 -1.16
N LEU A 131 17.50 -12.71 -1.29
CA LEU A 131 17.24 -11.56 -0.43
C LEU A 131 16.08 -11.83 0.52
N PRO A 132 16.02 -11.20 1.70
CA PRO A 132 14.87 -11.30 2.59
C PRO A 132 13.57 -10.88 1.90
N SER A 133 12.49 -11.61 2.14
CA SER A 133 11.17 -11.25 1.62
C SER A 133 10.38 -10.45 2.64
N TYR A 134 9.60 -9.47 2.16
CA TYR A 134 8.73 -8.63 2.97
C TYR A 134 7.33 -8.59 2.37
N GLY A 135 6.33 -8.88 3.20
CA GLY A 135 4.93 -8.83 2.81
C GLY A 135 4.20 -7.68 3.49
N PHE A 136 3.26 -7.08 2.78
CA PHE A 136 2.39 -6.02 3.27
C PHE A 136 0.95 -6.45 3.04
N GLU A 137 0.19 -6.55 4.13
CA GLU A 137 -1.27 -6.63 4.10
C GLU A 137 -1.80 -5.22 4.34
N LEU A 138 -2.69 -4.74 3.49
CA LEU A 138 -3.18 -3.36 3.52
C LEU A 138 -4.68 -3.35 3.76
N VAL A 139 -5.10 -2.65 4.81
CA VAL A 139 -6.50 -2.58 5.23
C VAL A 139 -6.92 -1.15 5.51
N VAL A 140 -8.21 -0.87 5.32
CA VAL A 140 -8.87 0.30 5.89
C VAL A 140 -9.87 -0.21 6.93
N SER A 141 -9.40 -0.44 8.16
CA SER A 141 -10.19 -1.16 9.17
C SER A 141 -11.32 -0.29 9.72
N ALA A 142 -12.53 -0.86 9.74
CA ALA A 142 -13.71 -0.18 10.28
C ALA A 142 -13.95 -0.45 11.77
N ASN A 143 -13.34 -1.50 12.35
CA ASN A 143 -13.41 -1.89 13.77
C ASN A 143 -12.29 -2.89 14.16
N GLU A 144 -12.16 -3.16 15.47
CA GLU A 144 -11.17 -4.08 16.06
C GLU A 144 -11.29 -5.52 15.56
N LYS A 145 -12.52 -6.02 15.39
CA LYS A 145 -12.75 -7.39 14.90
C LYS A 145 -12.19 -7.58 13.49
N ILE A 146 -12.46 -6.63 12.59
CA ILE A 146 -11.94 -6.65 11.22
C ILE A 146 -10.41 -6.56 11.25
N PHE A 147 -9.85 -5.69 12.08
CA PHE A 147 -8.41 -5.57 12.26
C PHE A 147 -7.77 -6.91 12.66
N ASP A 148 -8.30 -7.56 13.70
CA ASP A 148 -7.82 -8.87 14.17
C ASP A 148 -7.92 -9.93 13.07
N GLU A 149 -9.02 -9.96 12.31
CA GLU A 149 -9.20 -10.89 11.18
C GLU A 149 -8.13 -10.68 10.10
N HIS A 150 -7.76 -9.44 9.79
CA HIS A 150 -6.67 -9.15 8.85
C HIS A 150 -5.30 -9.54 9.43
N CYS A 151 -5.05 -9.29 10.72
CA CYS A 151 -3.82 -9.76 11.38
C CYS A 151 -3.67 -11.28 11.32
N GLU A 152 -4.74 -12.04 11.61
CA GLU A 152 -4.72 -13.50 11.54
C GLU A 152 -4.48 -14.04 10.12
N ARG A 153 -5.02 -13.36 9.10
CA ARG A 153 -4.73 -13.72 7.70
C ARG A 153 -3.28 -13.38 7.32
N ALA A 154 -2.82 -12.20 7.71
CA ALA A 154 -1.48 -11.73 7.42
C ALA A 154 -0.39 -12.62 8.05
N GLU A 155 -0.59 -13.16 9.26
CA GLU A 155 0.32 -14.16 9.84
C GLU A 155 0.45 -15.40 8.94
N LYS A 156 -0.69 -15.96 8.50
CA LYS A 156 -0.72 -17.12 7.59
C LYS A 156 -0.04 -16.82 6.26
N TYR A 157 -0.19 -15.60 5.75
CA TYR A 157 0.50 -15.16 4.54
C TYR A 157 2.02 -15.06 4.76
N GLY A 158 2.45 -14.55 5.91
CA GLY A 158 3.86 -14.50 6.29
C GLY A 158 4.53 -15.87 6.27
N GLU A 159 3.87 -16.87 6.86
CA GLU A 159 4.31 -18.26 6.84
C GLU A 159 4.34 -18.84 5.41
N LEU A 160 3.23 -18.70 4.69
CA LEU A 160 3.07 -19.23 3.33
C LEU A 160 4.13 -18.68 2.36
N HIS A 161 4.40 -17.37 2.44
CA HIS A 161 5.34 -16.67 1.57
C HIS A 161 6.77 -16.59 2.15
N LYS A 162 7.01 -17.14 3.35
CA LYS A 162 8.28 -17.08 4.09
C LYS A 162 8.85 -15.66 4.13
N CYS A 163 8.01 -14.72 4.55
CA CYS A 163 8.34 -13.30 4.53
C CYS A 163 8.04 -12.63 5.87
N LYS A 164 8.73 -11.53 6.15
CA LYS A 164 8.40 -10.67 7.29
C LYS A 164 7.18 -9.83 6.92
N MET A 165 6.16 -9.86 7.77
CA MET A 165 4.88 -9.23 7.48
C MET A 165 4.70 -7.90 8.20
N LEU A 166 4.20 -6.92 7.46
CA LEU A 166 3.63 -5.68 7.99
C LEU A 166 2.13 -5.69 7.66
N MET A 167 1.30 -5.43 8.67
CA MET A 167 -0.14 -5.22 8.48
C MET A 167 -0.39 -3.73 8.66
N VAL A 168 -0.67 -3.04 7.55
CA VAL A 168 -0.79 -1.58 7.50
C VAL A 168 -2.26 -1.22 7.40
N ASN A 169 -2.74 -0.59 8.46
CA ASN A 169 -4.10 -0.12 8.57
C ASN A 169 -4.16 1.40 8.38
N LEU A 170 -4.68 1.85 7.24
CA LEU A 170 -5.04 3.26 7.09
C LEU A 170 -6.29 3.51 7.95
N CYS A 171 -6.13 4.30 9.00
CA CYS A 171 -7.09 4.52 10.07
C CYS A 171 -7.88 5.82 9.86
N PRO A 172 -9.03 5.79 9.17
CA PRO A 172 -9.92 6.95 9.11
C PRO A 172 -10.60 7.21 10.47
N LYS A 173 -10.70 6.20 11.34
CA LYS A 173 -11.38 6.28 12.62
C LYS A 173 -10.38 6.46 13.76
N VAL A 174 -10.47 7.59 14.44
CA VAL A 174 -9.55 7.99 15.51
C VAL A 174 -9.49 6.96 16.64
N TRP A 175 -10.57 6.29 17.00
CA TRP A 175 -10.54 5.35 18.14
C TRP A 175 -9.75 4.05 17.86
N LEU A 176 -9.49 3.69 16.59
CA LEU A 176 -8.77 2.46 16.24
C LEU A 176 -7.25 2.60 16.22
N HIS A 177 -6.71 3.81 16.22
CA HIS A 177 -5.29 3.99 15.94
C HIS A 177 -4.36 3.49 17.08
N GLU A 178 -4.89 3.31 18.29
CA GLU A 178 -4.16 2.72 19.44
C GLU A 178 -4.35 1.20 19.54
N TYR A 179 -5.19 0.62 18.67
CA TYR A 179 -5.47 -0.82 18.70
C TYR A 179 -4.47 -1.57 17.83
N PHE A 180 -3.69 -2.48 18.44
CA PHE A 180 -2.70 -3.31 17.75
C PHE A 180 -3.04 -4.80 17.78
N GLY A 181 -4.31 -5.10 18.05
CA GLY A 181 -4.86 -6.45 18.08
C GLY A 181 -5.07 -6.99 19.49
N ARG A 182 -5.98 -7.96 19.61
CA ARG A 182 -6.38 -8.57 20.91
C ARG A 182 -5.29 -9.44 21.54
N ARG A 183 -4.30 -9.84 20.76
CA ARG A 183 -3.17 -10.70 21.15
C ARG A 183 -1.91 -10.28 20.42
N PRO A 184 -0.73 -10.74 20.84
CA PRO A 184 0.47 -10.65 20.02
C PRO A 184 0.30 -11.44 18.72
N TYR A 185 0.77 -10.85 17.62
CA TYR A 185 0.82 -11.47 16.30
C TYR A 185 2.28 -11.56 15.81
N ALA A 186 2.61 -12.59 15.03
CA ALA A 186 3.90 -12.81 14.38
C ALA A 186 4.08 -11.92 13.12
N LEU A 187 3.73 -10.64 13.25
CA LEU A 187 3.83 -9.60 12.23
C LEU A 187 3.99 -8.23 12.91
N THR A 188 4.27 -7.20 12.12
CA THR A 188 4.29 -5.82 12.62
C THR A 188 2.97 -5.11 12.26
N PRO A 189 2.05 -4.90 13.22
CA PRO A 189 0.87 -4.09 12.96
C PRO A 189 1.26 -2.61 12.95
N VAL A 190 0.73 -1.85 12.00
CA VAL A 190 0.99 -0.43 11.83
C VAL A 190 -0.32 0.31 11.56
N ASN A 191 -0.62 1.31 12.37
CA ASN A 191 -1.79 2.18 12.18
C ASN A 191 -1.32 3.50 11.57
N VAL A 192 -1.89 3.89 10.44
CA VAL A 192 -1.57 5.13 9.75
C VAL A 192 -2.75 6.07 9.87
N VAL A 193 -2.59 7.20 10.57
CA VAL A 193 -3.61 8.24 10.67
C VAL A 193 -3.18 9.42 9.83
N VAL A 194 -4.07 9.91 8.96
CA VAL A 194 -3.79 11.04 8.07
C VAL A 194 -4.87 12.10 8.21
N ASP A 195 -4.43 13.35 8.34
CA ASP A 195 -5.24 14.52 8.06
C ASP A 195 -5.04 14.93 6.60
N PRO A 196 -6.03 14.69 5.72
CA PRO A 196 -5.89 14.99 4.30
C PRO A 196 -5.88 16.51 4.00
N LYS A 197 -6.40 17.36 4.90
CA LYS A 197 -6.43 18.81 4.70
C LYS A 197 -5.06 19.42 4.98
N GLU A 198 -4.44 19.01 6.09
CA GLU A 198 -3.13 19.50 6.50
C GLU A 198 -1.98 18.76 5.79
N LYS A 199 -2.29 17.68 5.05
CA LYS A 199 -1.30 16.76 4.45
C LYS A 199 -0.28 16.27 5.48
N GLN A 200 -0.75 15.98 6.69
CA GLN A 200 0.05 15.48 7.80
C GLN A 200 -0.53 14.18 8.32
N GLY A 201 0.29 13.36 8.96
CA GLY A 201 -0.14 12.11 9.55
C GLY A 201 0.81 11.61 10.62
N ILE A 202 0.43 10.48 11.20
CA ILE A 202 1.23 9.75 12.17
C ILE A 202 1.18 8.27 11.79
N ILE A 203 2.35 7.66 11.69
CA ILE A 203 2.53 6.21 11.56
C ILE A 203 2.76 5.68 12.97
N LYS A 204 1.78 4.95 13.49
CA LYS A 204 1.80 4.39 14.84
C LYS A 204 2.22 2.93 14.80
N TYR A 205 3.25 2.64 15.56
CA TYR A 205 3.67 1.29 15.94
C TYR A 205 3.32 1.08 17.42
N ALA A 206 3.25 -0.17 17.86
CA ALA A 206 2.92 -0.49 19.25
C ALA A 206 3.82 0.20 20.30
N ALA A 207 5.06 0.54 19.94
CA ALA A 207 6.04 1.13 20.86
C ALA A 207 6.47 2.58 20.49
N ARG A 208 6.06 3.11 19.34
CA ARG A 208 6.51 4.44 18.88
C ARG A 208 5.56 5.06 17.86
N ASN A 209 5.61 6.38 17.76
CA ASN A 209 4.87 7.15 16.79
C ASN A 209 5.85 7.93 15.90
N GLU A 210 5.65 7.86 14.59
CA GLU A 210 6.46 8.57 13.60
C GLU A 210 5.58 9.60 12.88
N PRO A 211 5.78 10.92 13.10
CA PRO A 211 5.13 11.95 12.32
C PRO A 211 5.52 11.85 10.85
N VAL A 212 4.57 12.07 9.95
CA VAL A 212 4.82 12.06 8.51
C VAL A 212 4.13 13.24 7.84
N SER A 213 4.89 13.98 7.02
CA SER A 213 4.35 14.98 6.11
C SER A 213 4.13 14.34 4.75
N ILE A 214 2.92 14.44 4.21
CA ILE A 214 2.54 13.77 2.97
C ILE A 214 2.82 14.73 1.82
N SER A 215 3.86 14.41 1.06
CA SER A 215 4.43 15.25 0.01
C SER A 215 4.20 14.70 -1.40
N GLY A 216 3.49 13.56 -1.50
CA GLY A 216 3.08 12.97 -2.77
C GLY A 216 2.47 14.03 -3.70
N SER A 217 2.98 14.10 -4.93
CA SER A 217 2.40 14.96 -5.95
C SER A 217 0.99 14.48 -6.26
N ASP A 218 0.04 15.39 -6.38
CA ASP A 218 -1.24 15.08 -7.01
C ASP A 218 -0.93 14.68 -8.46
N TRP A 219 -1.15 13.42 -8.80
CA TRP A 219 -0.85 12.86 -10.11
C TRP A 219 -2.11 12.20 -10.63
N ASP A 220 -2.51 12.51 -11.85
CA ASP A 220 -3.60 11.79 -12.49
C ASP A 220 -3.07 10.53 -13.17
N MET A 221 -3.85 9.45 -13.18
CA MET A 221 -3.62 8.31 -14.08
C MET A 221 -3.83 8.75 -15.54
N LEU A 222 -2.87 9.49 -16.07
CA LEU A 222 -2.82 9.86 -17.47
C LEU A 222 -2.19 8.69 -18.24
N PHE A 223 -3.00 8.03 -19.05
CA PHE A 223 -2.49 7.24 -20.16
C PHE A 223 -2.03 8.24 -21.22
N THR A 224 -0.72 8.44 -21.36
CA THR A 224 -0.20 9.10 -22.57
C THR A 224 -0.58 8.22 -23.75
N VAL A 225 -1.44 8.75 -24.63
CA VAL A 225 -1.76 8.16 -25.93
C VAL A 225 -0.61 8.40 -26.90
#